data_AF-A0A2N0U1J5-F1
#
_entry.id   AF-A0A2N0U1J5-F1
#
_cell.length_a   1.000
_cell.length_b   1.000
_cell.length_c   1.000
_cell.angle_alpha   90.00
_cell.angle_beta   90.00
_cell.angle_gamma   90.00
#
_symmetry.space_group_name_H-M   'P 1'
#
loop_
_entity.id
_entity.type
_entity.pdbx_description
1 polymer ?
#
loop_
_entity_poly.entity_id
_entity_poly.type
_entity_poly.pdbx_seq_one_letter_code
_entity_poly.pdbx_strand_id
1 'polypeptide(L)'
;MKKIFSLFVVCLISFSSLAQEENEPSILNNNYDKEFTHTTGLWTGLYTKYRLNEKLFYYGEYHFRRRNNFVNDMAQIYLRFGLTYLINPKVELTAGVVTPFYWAPEQNLANQDNVVPQYRLWQQIVLFSHLKD
;
A
#
# COMPACT_ATOMS: atom_id res chain seq x y z
N MET A 1 0.90 14.08 -43.14
CA MET A 1 1.23 12.86 -42.35
C MET A 1 2.40 13.16 -41.43
N LYS A 2 2.40 12.55 -40.24
CA LYS A 2 3.38 12.59 -39.13
C LYS A 2 3.04 13.55 -37.98
N LYS A 3 2.22 13.03 -37.05
CA LYS A 3 2.13 13.52 -35.67
C LYS A 3 3.36 12.97 -34.92
N ILE A 4 4.22 13.85 -34.42
CA ILE A 4 5.31 13.49 -33.51
C ILE A 4 4.73 13.50 -32.11
N PHE A 5 4.52 12.31 -31.56
CA PHE A 5 4.12 12.12 -30.17
C PHE A 5 5.41 12.05 -29.35
N SER A 6 5.82 13.17 -28.76
CA SER A 6 7.00 13.21 -27.90
C SER A 6 6.60 12.70 -26.52
N LEU A 7 7.01 11.49 -26.19
CA LEU A 7 6.79 10.83 -24.91
C LEU A 7 7.80 11.40 -23.89
N PHE A 8 7.32 12.24 -22.98
CA PHE A 8 8.13 12.77 -21.88
C PHE A 8 8.16 11.73 -20.75
N VAL A 9 9.16 10.85 -20.74
CA VAL A 9 9.43 9.94 -19.62
C VAL A 9 10.37 10.67 -18.66
N VAL A 10 9.80 11.22 -17.58
CA VAL A 10 10.59 11.76 -16.46
C VAL A 10 11.03 10.59 -15.59
N CYS A 11 12.30 10.25 -15.67
CA CYS A 11 12.95 9.23 -14.84
C CYS A 11 13.36 9.88 -13.50
N LEU A 12 12.67 9.54 -12.41
CA LEU A 12 13.07 9.91 -11.04
C LEU A 12 14.22 9.01 -10.59
N ILE A 13 15.46 9.47 -10.80
CA ILE A 13 16.67 8.83 -10.27
C ILE A 13 16.83 9.30 -8.82
N SER A 14 16.42 8.48 -7.86
CA SER A 14 16.75 8.68 -6.44
C SER A 14 18.20 8.24 -6.20
N PHE A 15 19.10 9.19 -6.00
CA PHE A 15 20.45 8.93 -5.52
C PHE A 15 20.38 8.30 -4.12
N SER A 16 20.81 7.05 -4.00
CA SER A 16 21.03 6.38 -2.71
C SER A 16 22.50 6.56 -2.34
N SER A 17 22.78 7.36 -1.32
CA SER A 17 24.14 7.49 -0.76
C SER A 17 24.56 6.17 -0.13
N LEU A 18 25.62 5.54 -0.68
CA LEU A 18 26.30 4.41 -0.05
C LEU A 18 27.21 4.95 1.05
N ALA A 19 26.83 4.76 2.31
CA ALA A 19 27.77 4.85 3.42
C ALA A 19 28.48 3.50 3.56
N GLN A 20 29.82 3.50 3.57
CA GLN A 20 30.61 2.31 3.87
C GLN A 20 30.68 2.12 5.39
N GLU A 21 30.42 0.89 5.84
CA GLU A 21 30.60 0.44 7.21
C GLU A 21 32.01 -0.18 7.33
N GLU A 22 32.80 0.30 8.28
CA GLU A 22 34.13 -0.21 8.62
C GLU A 22 33.99 -1.39 9.60
N ASN A 23 34.53 -2.56 9.22
CA ASN A 23 34.47 -3.77 10.04
C ASN A 23 35.66 -3.84 11.02
N GLU A 24 35.41 -3.55 12.29
CA GLU A 24 36.30 -3.90 13.41
C GLU A 24 36.04 -5.36 13.87
N PRO A 25 37.08 -6.15 14.22
CA PRO A 25 36.93 -7.57 14.54
C PRO A 25 36.25 -7.82 15.89
N SER A 26 35.23 -8.68 15.87
CA SER A 26 34.34 -9.00 17.00
C SER A 26 35.02 -9.78 18.13
N ILE A 27 35.07 -9.20 19.34
CA ILE A 27 35.27 -9.94 20.59
C ILE A 27 33.92 -10.57 20.99
N LEU A 28 33.92 -11.87 21.30
CA LEU A 28 32.77 -12.64 21.75
C LEU A 28 32.25 -12.07 23.08
N ASN A 29 31.27 -11.18 23.01
CA ASN A 29 30.52 -10.69 24.15
C ASN A 29 29.11 -11.30 24.09
N ASN A 30 28.76 -12.11 25.09
CA ASN A 30 27.41 -12.63 25.26
C ASN A 30 26.48 -11.48 25.68
N ASN A 31 26.12 -10.65 24.71
CA ASN A 31 25.22 -9.53 24.95
C ASN A 31 23.79 -9.94 24.63
N TYR A 32 22.88 -9.61 25.54
CA TYR A 32 21.44 -9.51 25.25
C TYR A 32 21.14 -8.27 24.40
N ASP A 33 21.93 -8.06 23.35
CA ASP A 33 21.79 -6.90 22.48
C ASP A 33 20.52 -7.05 21.65
N LYS A 34 19.78 -5.95 21.54
CA LYS A 34 18.57 -5.89 20.73
C LYS A 34 18.94 -6.06 19.27
N GLU A 35 18.52 -7.16 18.67
CA GLU A 35 18.65 -7.38 17.23
C GLU A 35 17.69 -6.44 16.48
N PHE A 36 18.24 -5.65 15.56
CA PHE A 36 17.46 -4.77 14.69
C PHE A 36 17.44 -5.34 13.27
N THR A 37 16.27 -5.76 12.79
CA THR A 37 16.08 -6.11 11.39
C THR A 37 15.55 -4.91 10.62
N HIS A 38 16.36 -4.39 9.70
CA HIS A 38 15.92 -3.34 8.79
C HIS A 38 15.12 -3.96 7.63
N THR A 39 13.92 -3.44 7.38
CA THR A 39 13.12 -3.85 6.23
C THR A 39 12.74 -2.64 5.39
N THR A 40 12.81 -2.79 4.07
CA THR A 40 12.32 -1.81 3.12
C THR A 40 10.99 -2.29 2.56
N GLY A 41 10.12 -1.36 2.18
CA GLY A 41 8.83 -1.72 1.63
C GLY A 41 8.33 -0.71 0.61
N LEU A 42 7.66 -1.22 -0.41
CA LEU A 42 6.97 -0.41 -1.40
C LEU A 42 5.47 -0.63 -1.26
N TRP A 43 4.72 0.45 -1.16
CA TRP A 43 3.27 0.43 -1.13
C TRP A 43 2.74 1.18 -2.34
N THR A 44 2.08 0.45 -3.22
CA THR A 44 1.39 1.02 -4.40
C THR A 44 -0.11 0.91 -4.18
N GLY A 45 -0.83 1.99 -4.48
CA GLY A 45 -2.27 2.07 -4.33
C GLY A 45 -2.91 2.62 -5.59
N LEU A 46 -3.95 1.96 -6.07
CA LEU A 46 -4.84 2.45 -7.12
C LEU A 46 -6.22 2.71 -6.51
N TYR A 47 -6.73 3.92 -6.76
CA TYR A 47 -8.04 4.36 -6.27
C TYR A 47 -8.94 4.61 -7.47
N THR A 48 -10.15 4.06 -7.41
CA THR A 48 -11.16 4.18 -8.45
C THR A 48 -12.45 4.65 -7.83
N LYS A 49 -13.08 5.65 -8.45
CA LYS A 49 -14.40 6.13 -8.05
C LYS A 49 -15.21 6.37 -9.31
N TYR A 50 -16.28 5.61 -9.50
CA TYR A 50 -17.16 5.73 -10.66
C TYR A 50 -18.52 6.24 -10.22
N ARG A 51 -19.04 7.27 -10.89
CA ARG A 51 -20.40 7.75 -10.67
C ARG A 51 -21.37 6.78 -11.33
N LEU A 52 -22.24 6.17 -10.55
CA LEU A 52 -23.30 5.29 -11.06
C LEU A 52 -24.57 6.11 -11.32
N ASN A 53 -24.94 6.99 -10.38
CA ASN A 53 -26.07 7.92 -10.46
C ASN A 53 -25.69 9.27 -9.82
N GLU A 54 -26.63 10.22 -9.73
CA GLU A 54 -26.39 11.54 -9.11
C GLU A 54 -25.93 11.47 -7.63
N LYS A 55 -26.40 10.47 -6.89
CA LYS A 55 -26.11 10.29 -5.45
C LYS A 55 -25.30 9.04 -5.12
N LEU A 56 -25.05 8.15 -6.07
CA LEU A 56 -24.42 6.85 -5.82
C LEU A 56 -23.16 6.67 -6.66
N PHE A 57 -22.08 6.27 -6.01
CA PHE A 57 -20.78 6.05 -6.62
C PHE A 57 -20.24 4.69 -6.20
N TYR A 58 -19.61 3.99 -7.12
CA TYR A 58 -18.74 2.88 -6.78
C TYR A 58 -17.40 3.42 -6.29
N TYR A 59 -16.85 2.82 -5.24
CA TYR A 59 -15.54 3.15 -4.69
C TYR A 59 -14.72 1.88 -4.53
N GLY A 60 -13.56 1.85 -5.19
CA GLY A 60 -12.65 0.72 -5.19
C GLY A 60 -11.23 1.15 -4.88
N GLU A 61 -10.56 0.43 -3.99
CA GLU A 61 -9.14 0.62 -3.72
C GLU A 61 -8.38 -0.70 -3.85
N TYR A 62 -7.23 -0.63 -4.50
CA TYR A 62 -6.37 -1.77 -4.77
C TYR A 62 -4.96 -1.43 -4.31
N HIS A 63 -4.53 -2.07 -3.24
CA HIS A 63 -3.23 -1.82 -2.63
C HIS A 63 -2.37 -3.06 -2.74
N PHE A 64 -1.14 -2.86 -3.21
CA PHE A 64 -0.11 -3.89 -3.24
C PHE A 64 1.08 -3.40 -2.44
N ARG A 65 1.45 -4.18 -1.43
CA ARG A 65 2.61 -3.93 -0.58
C ARG A 65 3.63 -5.02 -0.78
N ARG A 66 4.87 -4.61 -1.04
CA ARG A 66 6.05 -5.46 -1.18
C ARG A 66 7.05 -5.17 -0.07
N ARG A 67 7.87 -6.15 0.29
CA ARG A 67 8.93 -6.05 1.30
C ARG A 67 10.29 -6.37 0.66
N ASN A 68 11.38 -5.82 1.21
CA ASN A 68 12.82 -6.06 1.00
C ASN A 68 13.41 -6.06 -0.44
N ASN A 69 12.65 -6.41 -1.48
CA ASN A 69 13.13 -6.56 -2.85
C ASN A 69 12.17 -6.05 -3.95
N PHE A 70 11.10 -5.32 -3.57
CA PHE A 70 10.11 -4.63 -4.44
C PHE A 70 9.38 -5.44 -5.54
N VAL A 71 9.86 -6.63 -5.89
CA VAL A 71 9.40 -7.47 -7.01
C VAL A 71 8.98 -8.85 -6.48
N ASN A 72 9.85 -9.51 -5.70
CA ASN A 72 9.68 -10.93 -5.37
C ASN A 72 8.98 -11.17 -4.03
N ASP A 73 9.09 -10.25 -3.08
CA ASP A 73 8.60 -10.43 -1.71
C ASP A 73 7.29 -9.65 -1.53
N MET A 74 6.17 -10.36 -1.74
CA MET A 74 4.82 -9.85 -1.50
C MET A 74 4.55 -9.83 0.00
N ALA A 75 4.10 -8.69 0.53
CA ALA A 75 3.75 -8.57 1.94
C ALA A 75 2.23 -8.56 2.14
N GLN A 76 1.52 -7.79 1.32
CA GLN A 76 0.09 -7.60 1.49
C GLN A 76 -0.59 -7.21 0.17
N ILE A 77 -1.76 -7.79 -0.08
CA ILE A 77 -2.72 -7.27 -1.05
C ILE A 77 -3.93 -6.79 -0.25
N TYR A 78 -4.33 -5.54 -0.42
CA TYR A 78 -5.43 -4.95 0.32
C TYR A 78 -6.45 -4.36 -0.64
N LEU A 79 -7.59 -5.05 -0.76
CA LEU A 79 -8.66 -4.67 -1.66
C LEU A 79 -9.83 -4.12 -0.84
N ARG A 80 -10.33 -2.94 -1.23
CA ARG A 80 -11.55 -2.36 -0.69
C ARG A 80 -12.55 -2.16 -1.79
N PHE A 81 -13.75 -2.65 -1.57
CA PHE A 81 -14.88 -2.45 -2.45
C PHE A 81 -16.01 -1.84 -1.64
N GLY A 82 -16.64 -0.81 -2.16
CA GLY A 82 -17.74 -0.16 -1.48
C GLY A 82 -18.59 0.70 -2.40
N LEU A 83 -19.72 1.09 -1.84
CA LEU A 83 -20.61 2.06 -2.44
C LEU A 83 -20.58 3.33 -1.59
N THR A 84 -20.36 4.45 -2.26
CA THR A 84 -20.44 5.77 -1.67
C THR A 84 -21.79 6.39 -2.02
N TYR A 85 -22.53 6.80 -0.99
CA TYR A 85 -23.75 7.56 -1.09
C TYR A 85 -23.50 9.01 -0.68
N LEU A 86 -23.91 9.94 -1.55
CA LEU A 86 -23.85 11.38 -1.31
C LEU A 86 -25.08 11.81 -0.52
N ILE A 87 -24.91 12.02 0.79
CA ILE A 87 -26.00 12.46 1.69
C ILE A 87 -26.39 13.89 1.37
N ASN A 88 -25.38 14.76 1.21
CA ASN A 88 -25.51 16.13 0.75
C ASN A 88 -24.20 16.54 0.03
N PRO A 89 -24.13 17.70 -0.65
CA PRO A 89 -22.93 18.10 -1.40
C PRO A 89 -21.62 18.20 -0.59
N LYS A 90 -21.69 18.11 0.74
CA LYS A 90 -20.56 18.21 1.67
C LYS A 90 -20.30 16.92 2.45
N VAL A 91 -21.12 15.89 2.30
CA VAL A 91 -21.04 14.66 3.10
C VAL A 91 -21.23 13.43 2.21
N GLU A 92 -20.20 12.60 2.19
CA GLU A 92 -20.21 11.28 1.55
C GLU A 92 -20.09 10.19 2.60
N LEU A 93 -20.97 9.19 2.52
CA LEU A 93 -20.90 7.96 3.32
C LEU A 93 -20.52 6.82 2.38
N THR A 94 -19.46 6.08 2.71
CA THR A 94 -19.05 4.88 1.99
C THR A 94 -19.14 3.68 2.91
N ALA A 95 -19.67 2.57 2.41
CA ALA A 95 -19.67 1.30 3.13
C ALA A 95 -19.38 0.16 2.15
N GLY A 96 -18.78 -0.91 2.67
CA GLY A 96 -18.55 -2.11 1.88
C GLY A 96 -17.67 -3.14 2.57
N VAL A 97 -16.92 -3.89 1.76
CA VAL A 97 -16.08 -5.01 2.19
C VAL A 97 -14.61 -4.74 1.92
N VAL A 98 -13.78 -5.30 2.78
CA VAL A 98 -12.31 -5.27 2.68
C VAL A 98 -11.82 -6.70 2.71
N THR A 99 -10.91 -7.02 1.79
CA THR A 99 -10.30 -8.34 1.67
C THR A 99 -8.78 -8.23 1.61
N PRO A 100 -8.09 -7.94 2.74
CA PRO A 100 -6.67 -8.15 2.87
C PRO A 100 -6.27 -9.61 2.73
N PHE A 101 -5.15 -9.82 2.06
CA PHE A 101 -4.34 -11.02 2.11
C PHE A 101 -2.97 -10.64 2.66
N TYR A 102 -2.50 -11.35 3.67
CA TYR A 102 -1.21 -11.14 4.29
C TYR A 102 -0.30 -12.33 4.01
N TRP A 103 0.92 -12.05 3.56
CA TRP A 103 1.95 -13.07 3.38
C TRP A 103 2.82 -13.13 4.64
N ALA A 104 3.08 -14.35 5.11
CA ALA A 104 4.01 -14.57 6.20
C ALA A 104 5.43 -14.14 5.78
N PRO A 105 6.23 -13.56 6.70
CA PRO A 105 7.63 -13.21 6.41
C PRO A 105 8.48 -14.41 5.95
N GLU A 106 8.25 -15.57 6.56
CA GLU A 106 8.96 -16.82 6.27
C GLU A 106 8.00 -17.82 5.64
N GLN A 107 8.21 -18.10 4.35
CA GLN A 107 7.30 -18.94 3.54
C GLN A 107 7.65 -20.44 3.58
N ASN A 108 8.78 -20.81 4.20
CA ASN A 108 9.32 -22.17 4.18
C ASN A 108 9.14 -22.93 5.51
N LEU A 109 8.41 -22.35 6.46
CA LEU A 109 8.18 -22.99 7.75
C LEU A 109 7.15 -24.12 7.61
N ALA A 110 7.48 -25.30 8.13
CA ALA A 110 6.55 -26.41 8.21
C ALA A 110 5.39 -26.05 9.17
N ASN A 111 4.15 -26.36 8.77
CA ASN A 111 2.91 -26.12 9.53
C ASN A 111 2.52 -24.64 9.73
N GLN A 112 2.83 -23.75 8.78
CA GLN A 112 2.33 -22.37 8.79
C GLN A 112 1.55 -22.05 7.51
N ASP A 113 0.47 -21.29 7.64
CA ASP A 113 -0.22 -20.71 6.49
C ASP A 113 0.59 -19.55 5.91
N ASN A 114 1.04 -19.74 4.69
CA ASN A 114 1.86 -18.77 3.96
C ASN A 114 1.10 -17.50 3.58
N VAL A 115 -0.23 -17.61 3.40
CA VAL A 115 -1.12 -16.50 3.07
C VAL A 115 -2.40 -16.59 3.89
N VAL A 116 -2.73 -15.53 4.61
CA VAL A 116 -3.91 -15.47 5.46
C VAL A 116 -4.88 -14.38 4.95
N PRO A 117 -6.11 -14.75 4.52
CA PRO A 117 -7.15 -13.78 4.20
C PRO A 117 -7.83 -13.28 5.48
N GLN A 118 -8.22 -12.00 5.51
CA GLN A 118 -9.10 -11.47 6.55
C GLN A 118 -10.24 -10.67 5.94
N TYR A 119 -11.48 -11.12 6.12
CA TYR A 119 -12.65 -10.43 5.60
C TYR A 119 -13.16 -9.44 6.65
N ARG A 120 -13.32 -8.17 6.26
CA ARG A 120 -13.82 -7.12 7.15
C ARG A 120 -14.89 -6.28 6.46
N LEU A 121 -15.86 -5.82 7.23
CA LEU A 121 -16.72 -4.72 6.82
C LEU A 121 -15.98 -3.41 7.07
N TRP A 122 -16.20 -2.42 6.21
CA TRP A 122 -15.69 -1.08 6.42
C TRP A 122 -16.74 -0.04 6.11
N GLN A 123 -16.61 1.09 6.81
CA GLN A 123 -17.40 2.28 6.59
C GLN A 123 -16.51 3.52 6.70
N GLN A 124 -16.85 4.58 5.99
CA GLN A 124 -16.12 5.85 5.97
C GLN A 124 -17.10 7.00 5.75
N ILE A 125 -16.93 8.08 6.50
CA ILE A 125 -17.62 9.35 6.26
C ILE A 125 -16.57 10.37 5.87
N VAL A 126 -16.78 11.03 4.73
CA VAL A 126 -15.93 12.12 4.26
C VAL A 126 -16.72 13.42 4.31
N LEU A 127 -16.13 14.42 4.95
CA LEU A 127 -16.68 15.77 5.08
C LEU A 127 -15.88 16.71 4.18
N PHE A 128 -16.56 17.42 3.30
CA PHE A 128 -15.97 18.43 2.45
C PHE A 128 -16.27 19.82 3.00
N SER A 129 -15.23 20.58 3.30
CA SER A 129 -15.32 22.02 3.53
C SER A 129 -14.80 22.75 2.30
N HIS A 130 -15.56 23.74 1.85
CA HIS A 130 -15.05 24.72 0.90
C HIS A 130 -14.39 25.82 1.72
N LEU A 131 -13.07 25.95 1.62
CA LEU A 131 -12.38 27.13 2.12
C LEU A 131 -12.73 28.26 1.14
N LYS A 132 -13.40 29.31 1.63
CA LYS A 132 -13.44 30.58 0.89
C LYS A 132 -12.06 31.19 1.03
N ASP A 133 -11.38 31.39 -0.10
CA ASP A 133 -10.22 32.28 -0.19
C ASP A 133 -10.60 33.72 0.19
#